data_AF-A0A9E5FXV3-F1
#
_entry.id   AF-A0A9E5FXV3-F1
#
_cell.length_a   1.000
_cell.length_b   1.000
_cell.length_c   1.000
_cell.angle_alpha   90.00
_cell.angle_beta   90.00
_cell.angle_gamma   90.00
#
_symmetry.space_group_name_H-M   'P 1'
#
loop_
_entity.id
_entity.type
_entity.pdbx_description
1 polymer ?
#
loop_
_entity_poly.entity_id
_entity_poly.type
_entity_poly.pdbx_seq_one_letter_code
_entity_poly.pdbx_strand_id
1 'polypeptide(L)'
;MPIGTEYLGDGWRDADIDGLPPLQVRRPVMRDIAAGGQYWWIACVRCADGTPLLAEGVAAADLRVEVGNAIIAEVMKERPIQAPKGASGG
;
A
#
# COMPACT_ATOMS: atom_id res chain seq x y z
N MET A 1 12.47 4.05 -24.36
CA MET A 1 12.96 4.88 -23.22
C MET A 1 12.71 4.09 -21.94
N PRO A 2 13.60 4.14 -20.93
CA PRO A 2 13.33 3.54 -19.62
C PRO A 2 12.15 4.25 -18.93
N ILE A 3 11.46 3.54 -18.02
CA ILE A 3 10.40 4.13 -17.20
C ILE A 3 11.00 5.12 -16.18
N GLY A 4 10.27 6.19 -15.87
CA GLY A 4 10.67 7.17 -14.86
C GLY A 4 10.48 6.68 -13.42
N THR A 5 11.12 7.35 -12.46
CA THR A 5 11.03 6.98 -11.02
C THR A 5 9.65 7.25 -10.43
N GLU A 6 8.82 8.08 -11.08
CA GLU A 6 7.43 8.33 -10.73
C GLU A 6 6.52 7.08 -10.80
N TYR A 7 6.99 6.03 -11.49
CA TYR A 7 6.34 4.73 -11.58
C TYR A 7 6.84 3.72 -10.53
N LEU A 8 7.83 4.10 -9.71
CA LEU A 8 8.31 3.28 -8.60
C LEU A 8 7.41 3.52 -7.37
N GLY A 9 7.31 2.52 -6.49
CA GLY A 9 6.48 2.58 -5.29
C GLY A 9 6.77 3.85 -4.49
N ASP A 10 5.74 4.65 -4.26
CA ASP A 10 5.82 5.86 -3.43
C ASP A 10 5.88 5.45 -1.95
N GLY A 11 6.36 6.37 -1.11
CA GLY A 11 6.59 6.10 0.31
C GLY A 11 5.33 5.76 1.11
N TRP A 12 5.54 5.49 2.41
CA TRP A 12 4.46 5.31 3.36
C TRP A 12 3.71 6.62 3.61
N ARG A 13 2.39 6.54 3.75
CA ARG A 13 1.52 7.65 4.16
C ARG A 13 0.59 7.19 5.26
N ASP A 14 0.15 8.13 6.09
CA ASP A 14 -0.88 7.86 7.07
C ASP A 14 -2.22 7.58 6.37
N ALA A 15 -2.97 6.63 6.91
CA ALA A 15 -4.28 6.22 6.44
C ALA A 15 -5.23 6.21 7.63
N ASP A 16 -6.34 6.94 7.46
CA ASP A 16 -7.45 6.95 8.39
C ASP A 16 -8.56 6.08 7.82
N ILE A 17 -8.72 4.88 8.39
CA ILE A 17 -9.72 3.90 7.97
C ILE A 17 -10.69 3.74 9.13
N ASP A 18 -11.96 4.04 8.88
CA ASP A 18 -12.99 4.01 9.90
C ASP A 18 -13.06 2.64 10.62
N GLY A 19 -13.14 2.69 11.94
CA GLY A 19 -13.15 1.50 12.80
C GLY A 19 -11.81 0.78 12.96
N LEU A 20 -10.70 1.31 12.43
CA LEU A 20 -9.35 0.77 12.62
C LEU A 20 -8.44 1.75 13.38
N PRO A 21 -7.40 1.24 14.09
CA PRO A 21 -6.37 2.11 14.62
C PRO A 21 -5.62 2.84 13.49
N PRO A 22 -4.93 3.96 13.78
CA PRO A 22 -4.14 4.67 12.78
C PRO A 22 -3.12 3.76 12.08
N LEU A 23 -3.18 3.72 10.74
CA LEU A 23 -2.31 2.91 9.91
C LEU A 23 -1.44 3.77 9.01
N GLN A 24 -0.39 3.15 8.48
CA GLN A 24 0.34 3.64 7.33
C GLN A 24 0.21 2.67 6.17
N VAL A 25 0.00 3.21 4.98
CA VAL A 25 -0.07 2.44 3.72
C VAL A 25 0.92 2.96 2.70
N ARG A 26 1.37 2.10 1.79
CA ARG A 26 2.17 2.49 0.61
C ARG A 26 1.60 1.87 -0.66
N ARG A 27 2.02 2.35 -1.83
CA ARG A 27 1.58 1.73 -3.09
C ARG A 27 2.17 0.33 -3.21
N PRO A 28 1.39 -0.66 -3.68
CA PRO A 28 1.95 -1.95 -4.00
C PRO A 28 2.84 -1.87 -5.23
N VAL A 29 3.92 -2.63 -5.20
CA VAL A 29 4.79 -2.85 -6.34
C VAL A 29 4.78 -4.32 -6.73
N MET A 30 5.24 -4.64 -7.95
CA MET A 30 5.26 -6.02 -8.45
C MET A 30 5.96 -7.02 -7.52
N ARG A 31 6.93 -6.55 -6.73
CA ARG A 31 7.62 -7.36 -5.72
C ARG A 31 6.69 -7.86 -4.62
N ASP A 32 5.71 -7.05 -4.20
CA ASP A 32 4.79 -7.40 -3.12
C ASP A 32 3.90 -8.57 -3.54
N ILE A 33 3.40 -8.52 -4.77
CA ILE A 33 2.59 -9.57 -5.38
C ILE A 33 3.39 -10.87 -5.50
N ALA A 34 4.63 -10.77 -5.99
CA ALA A 34 5.49 -11.93 -6.18
C ALA A 34 5.87 -12.63 -4.86
N ALA A 35 6.02 -11.86 -3.77
CA ALA A 35 6.44 -12.40 -2.47
C ALA A 35 5.27 -12.79 -1.56
N GLY A 36 4.12 -12.11 -1.65
CA GLY A 36 3.06 -12.16 -0.65
C GLY A 36 1.85 -13.03 -1.00
N GLY A 37 1.82 -13.66 -2.18
CA GLY A 37 0.74 -14.56 -2.58
C GLY A 37 -0.64 -13.90 -2.54
N GLN A 38 -1.66 -14.60 -2.05
CA GLN A 38 -3.05 -14.09 -2.02
C GLN A 38 -3.24 -12.86 -1.12
N TYR A 39 -2.39 -12.67 -0.11
CA TYR A 39 -2.49 -11.58 0.87
C TYR A 39 -1.34 -10.58 0.72
N TRP A 40 -0.84 -10.39 -0.51
CA TRP A 40 0.29 -9.50 -0.82
C TRP A 40 0.15 -8.07 -0.27
N TRP A 41 -1.09 -7.59 -0.16
CA TRP A 41 -1.40 -6.24 0.30
C TRP A 41 -1.02 -6.00 1.75
N ILE A 42 -0.84 -7.04 2.57
CA ILE A 42 -0.38 -6.92 3.96
C ILE A 42 1.01 -6.31 4.03
N ALA A 43 1.89 -6.56 3.06
CA ALA A 43 3.21 -5.93 3.00
C ALA A 43 3.16 -4.42 2.71
N CYS A 44 1.98 -3.90 2.36
CA CYS A 44 1.74 -2.51 2.01
C CYS A 44 1.04 -1.73 3.13
N VAL A 45 0.83 -2.33 4.30
CA VAL A 45 0.16 -1.75 5.47
C VAL A 45 0.94 -2.04 6.75
N ARG A 46 1.00 -1.07 7.65
CA ARG A 46 1.61 -1.19 8.98
C ARG A 46 0.91 -0.27 9.97
N CYS A 47 1.12 -0.46 11.27
CA CYS A 47 0.68 0.48 12.30
C CYS A 47 1.40 1.82 12.15
N ALA A 48 0.82 2.92 12.64
CA ALA A 48 1.43 4.25 12.55
C ALA A 48 2.81 4.38 13.23
N ASP A 49 3.10 3.52 14.21
CA ASP A 49 4.41 3.41 14.87
C ASP A 49 5.44 2.59 14.06
N GLY A 50 5.03 2.03 12.92
CA GLY A 50 5.86 1.24 12.02
C GLY A 50 5.84 -0.27 12.27
N THR A 51 5.15 -0.77 13.30
CA THR A 51 5.05 -2.22 13.53
C THR A 51 4.16 -2.89 12.48
N PRO A 52 4.35 -4.20 12.21
CA PRO A 52 3.47 -4.94 11.32
C PRO A 52 1.99 -4.84 11.75
N LEU A 53 1.07 -4.88 10.77
CA LEU A 53 -0.37 -4.86 11.03
C LEU A 53 -0.82 -6.07 11.86
N LEU A 54 -0.26 -7.26 11.57
CA LEU A 54 -0.58 -8.50 12.25
C LEU A 54 0.55 -8.88 13.19
N ALA A 55 0.19 -9.30 14.40
CA ALA A 55 1.14 -9.86 15.36
C ALA A 55 1.75 -11.16 14.81
N GLU A 56 2.92 -11.52 15.34
CA GLU A 56 3.57 -12.78 14.99
C GLU A 56 2.64 -13.98 15.26
N GLY A 57 2.56 -14.89 14.29
CA GLY A 57 1.72 -16.09 14.37
C GLY A 57 0.24 -15.88 14.03
N VAL A 58 -0.22 -14.66 13.77
CA VAL A 58 -1.60 -14.39 13.31
C VAL A 58 -1.68 -14.51 11.79
N ALA A 59 -2.59 -15.37 11.30
CA ALA A 59 -2.74 -15.54 9.86
C ALA A 59 -3.56 -14.41 9.24
N ALA A 60 -3.15 -13.97 8.05
CA ALA A 60 -3.90 -13.03 7.22
C ALA A 60 -5.36 -13.44 6.98
N ALA A 61 -5.59 -14.76 6.87
CA ALA A 61 -6.89 -15.35 6.63
C ALA A 61 -7.87 -15.21 7.81
N ASP A 62 -7.37 -14.90 9.00
CA ASP A 62 -8.20 -14.72 10.21
C ASP A 62 -8.74 -13.28 10.32
N LEU A 63 -8.30 -12.38 9.45
CA LEU A 63 -8.81 -11.01 9.42
C LEU A 63 -10.27 -11.00 8.95
N ARG A 64 -11.11 -10.24 9.66
CA ARG A 64 -12.48 -10.00 9.23
C ARG A 64 -12.50 -9.44 7.81
N VAL A 65 -13.34 -10.03 6.95
CA VAL A 65 -13.35 -9.74 5.50
C VAL A 65 -13.61 -8.26 5.22
N GLU A 66 -14.51 -7.63 5.98
CA GLU A 66 -14.80 -6.20 5.85
C GLU A 66 -13.59 -5.31 6.16
N VAL A 67 -12.75 -5.72 7.12
CA VAL A 67 -11.52 -5.02 7.48
C VAL A 67 -10.47 -5.17 6.38
N GLY A 68 -10.28 -6.40 5.88
CA GLY A 68 -9.37 -6.65 4.75
C GLY A 68 -9.76 -5.85 3.51
N ASN A 69 -11.05 -5.81 3.18
CA ASN A 69 -11.55 -5.03 2.05
C ASN A 69 -11.31 -3.52 2.20
N ALA A 70 -11.53 -2.96 3.40
CA ALA A 70 -11.29 -1.56 3.67
C ALA A 70 -9.79 -1.19 3.50
N ILE A 71 -8.90 -2.04 4.01
CA ILE A 71 -7.45 -1.86 3.87
C ILE A 71 -7.03 -1.96 2.41
N ILE A 72 -7.49 -2.98 1.67
CA ILE A 72 -7.16 -3.14 0.25
C ILE A 72 -7.64 -1.92 -0.55
N ALA A 73 -8.84 -1.42 -0.28
CA ALA A 73 -9.37 -0.24 -0.95
C ALA A 73 -8.46 0.99 -0.72
N GLU A 74 -7.98 1.20 0.50
CA GLU A 74 -7.08 2.32 0.81
C GLU A 74 -5.67 2.13 0.22
N VAL A 75 -5.14 0.91 0.21
CA VAL A 75 -3.87 0.55 -0.48
C VAL A 75 -3.95 0.83 -1.98
N MET A 76 -5.08 0.47 -2.61
CA MET A 76 -5.33 0.59 -4.05
C MET A 76 -5.87 1.95 -4.49
N LYS A 77 -6.20 2.82 -3.55
CA LYS A 77 -6.76 4.15 -3.83
C LYS A 77 -5.89 4.90 -4.83
N GLU A 78 -6.52 5.38 -5.90
CA GLU A 78 -5.83 6.10 -6.97
C GLU A 78 -4.99 7.23 -6.40
N ARG A 79 -3.80 7.39 -6.96
CA ARG A 79 -2.91 8.49 -6.61
C ARG A 79 -2.42 9.12 -7.91
N PRO A 80 -2.47 10.45 -8.05
CA PRO A 80 -1.91 11.11 -9.22
C PRO A 80 -0.46 10.67 -9.39
N ILE A 81 -0.16 10.01 -10.51
CA ILE A 81 1.23 9.92 -10.98
C ILE A 81 1.54 11.36 -11.39
N GLN A 82 2.40 12.05 -10.65
CA GLN A 82 2.87 13.36 -11.12
C GLN A 82 3.48 13.12 -12.50
N ALA A 83 2.85 13.68 -13.54
CA ALA A 83 3.42 13.66 -14.87
C ALA A 83 4.85 14.22 -14.80
N PRO A 84 5.81 13.65 -15.53
CA PRO A 84 7.18 14.14 -15.50
C PRO A 84 7.19 15.65 -15.71
N LYS A 85 7.76 16.40 -14.75
CA LYS A 85 8.05 17.83 -14.93
C LYS A 85 9.09 17.95 -16.04
N GLY A 86 8.64 18.10 -17.28
CA GLY A 86 9.55 18.32 -18.40
C GLY A 86 9.09 17.79 -19.75
N ALA A 87 7.86 18.08 -20.17
CA ALA A 87 7.57 18.25 -21.59
C ALA A 87 7.38 19.75 -21.84
N SER A 88 8.43 20.54 -21.61
CA SER A 88 8.44 21.93 -22.06
C SER A 88 8.72 21.87 -23.56
N GLY A 89 7.69 22.15 -24.35
CA GLY A 89 7.84 22.41 -25.78
C GLY A 89 8.79 23.59 -26.02
N GLY A 90 9.58 23.46 -27.07
CA GLY A 90 10.54 24.44 -27.57
C GLY A 90 11.29 23.84 -28.74
#